data_AF-A0A0H3JAE2-F1
#
_entry.id   AF-A0A0H3JAE2-F1
#
_cell.length_a   1.000
_cell.length_b   1.000
_cell.length_c   1.000
_cell.angle_alpha   90.00
_cell.angle_beta   90.00
_cell.angle_gamma   90.00
#
_symmetry.space_group_name_H-M   'P 1'
#
loop_
_entity.id
_entity.type
_entity.pdbx_description
1 polymer ?
#
loop_
_entity_poly.entity_id
_entity_poly.type
_entity_poly.pdbx_seq_one_letter_code
_entity_poly.pdbx_strand_id
1 'polypeptide(L)'
;MRKLKTSDLFSLSRIFKKMDIKDEIKTLTRDITGLSEEEKIKISQELQVNLSILFIENIGNAEKEVYKLFASLTDKTAEEIENMDLDKFFKLIQELFNQEGFENFLSRALK
;
A
#
# COMPACT_ATOMS: atom_id res chain seq x y z
N MET A 1 -5.59 10.54 -5.78
CA MET A 1 -5.40 10.38 -4.33
C MET A 1 -4.56 11.53 -3.74
N ARG A 2 -4.84 12.02 -2.51
CA ARG A 2 -3.97 13.01 -1.83
C ARG A 2 -2.65 12.38 -1.35
N LYS A 3 -1.60 13.19 -1.16
CA LYS A 3 -0.32 12.70 -0.62
C LYS A 3 -0.46 12.07 0.76
N LEU A 4 0.40 11.09 1.05
CA LEU A 4 0.47 10.42 2.34
C LEU A 4 1.00 11.37 3.41
N LYS A 5 0.42 11.33 4.60
CA LYS A 5 0.82 12.10 5.78
C LYS A 5 1.08 11.19 6.97
N THR A 6 1.65 11.73 8.04
CA THR A 6 2.03 11.00 9.25
C THR A 6 0.91 10.13 9.83
N SER A 7 -0.34 10.60 9.82
CA SER A 7 -1.47 9.82 10.35
C SER A 7 -1.74 8.54 9.54
N ASP A 8 -1.48 8.58 8.24
CA ASP A 8 -1.71 7.43 7.36
C ASP A 8 -0.73 6.30 7.72
N LEU A 9 0.41 6.62 8.33
CA LEU A 9 1.42 5.64 8.73
C LEU A 9 0.83 4.67 9.74
N PHE A 10 0.12 5.23 10.71
CA PHE A 10 -0.57 4.44 11.72
C PHE A 10 -1.80 3.71 11.15
N SER A 11 -2.44 4.25 10.12
CA SER A 11 -3.53 3.55 9.42
C SER A 11 -3.00 2.33 8.66
N LEU A 12 -1.98 2.51 7.82
CA LEU A 12 -1.35 1.43 7.06
C LEU A 12 -0.68 0.39 7.96
N SER A 13 0.03 0.81 9.01
CA SER A 13 0.62 -0.11 9.99
C SER A 13 -0.44 -0.98 10.67
N ARG A 14 -1.60 -0.41 11.04
CA ARG A 14 -2.73 -1.19 11.60
C ARG A 14 -3.32 -2.15 10.58
N ILE A 15 -3.46 -1.72 9.32
CA ILE A 15 -3.93 -2.58 8.23
C ILE A 15 -2.98 -3.76 8.03
N PHE A 16 -1.68 -3.53 7.87
CA PHE A 16 -0.69 -4.60 7.70
C PHE A 16 -0.62 -5.52 8.91
N LYS A 17 -0.77 -4.99 10.12
CA LYS A 17 -0.85 -5.81 11.34
C LYS A 17 -2.09 -6.71 11.35
N LYS A 18 -3.25 -6.22 10.89
CA LYS A 18 -4.48 -7.02 10.79
C LYS A 18 -4.42 -8.06 9.69
N MET A 19 -3.79 -7.71 8.57
CA MET A 19 -3.53 -8.61 7.46
C MET A 19 -2.54 -9.72 7.81
N ASP A 20 -1.73 -9.52 8.87
CA ASP A 20 -0.67 -10.43 9.32
C ASP A 20 0.41 -10.68 8.27
N ILE A 21 0.74 -9.65 7.48
CA ILE A 21 1.66 -9.76 6.32
C ILE A 21 3.03 -9.12 6.57
N LYS A 22 3.39 -8.86 7.83
CA LYS A 22 4.61 -8.08 8.16
C LYS A 22 5.86 -8.80 7.67
N ASP A 23 5.92 -10.11 7.81
CA ASP A 23 7.12 -10.88 7.49
C ASP A 23 7.24 -11.11 5.98
N GLU A 24 6.14 -11.34 5.28
CA GLU A 24 6.03 -11.39 3.82
C GLU A 24 6.54 -10.09 3.21
N ILE A 25 6.10 -8.93 3.72
CA ILE A 25 6.59 -7.65 3.20
C ILE A 25 8.11 -7.50 3.39
N LYS A 26 8.67 -7.95 4.52
CA LYS A 26 10.14 -7.90 4.71
C LYS A 26 10.88 -8.78 3.70
N THR A 27 10.29 -9.90 3.28
CA THR A 27 10.91 -10.75 2.23
C THR A 27 10.88 -10.10 0.85
N LEU A 28 9.91 -9.22 0.59
CA LEU A 28 9.80 -8.48 -0.66
C LEU A 28 10.78 -7.30 -0.73
N THR A 29 11.13 -6.69 0.40
CA THR A 29 12.11 -5.59 0.43
C THR A 29 13.52 -6.10 0.13
N ARG A 30 14.12 -5.59 -0.95
CA ARG A 30 15.53 -5.87 -1.32
C ARG A 30 16.42 -4.67 -1.02
N ASP A 31 17.68 -4.93 -0.66
CA ASP A 31 18.69 -3.87 -0.61
C ASP A 31 19.04 -3.44 -2.05
N ILE A 32 18.84 -2.16 -2.34
CA ILE A 32 19.08 -1.56 -3.65
C ILE A 32 20.34 -0.68 -3.68
N THR A 33 21.15 -0.74 -2.62
CA THR A 33 22.38 0.01 -2.50
C THR A 33 23.39 -0.45 -3.54
N GLY A 34 23.97 0.50 -4.29
CA GLY A 34 25.00 0.20 -5.31
C GLY A 34 24.49 -0.28 -6.67
N LEU A 35 23.18 -0.42 -6.85
CA LEU A 35 22.58 -0.74 -8.15
C LEU A 35 22.48 0.48 -9.07
N SER A 36 22.41 0.26 -10.37
CA SER A 36 22.12 1.31 -11.35
C SER A 36 20.70 1.84 -11.20
N GLU A 37 20.44 3.05 -11.70
CA GLU A 37 19.09 3.64 -11.65
C GLU A 37 18.05 2.81 -12.42
N GLU A 38 18.44 2.19 -13.53
CA GLU A 38 17.56 1.31 -14.31
C GLU A 38 17.18 0.04 -13.54
N GLU A 39 18.11 -0.54 -12.80
CA GLU A 39 17.85 -1.71 -11.93
C GLU A 39 16.97 -1.34 -10.74
N LYS A 40 17.20 -0.18 -10.11
CA LYS A 40 16.36 0.34 -9.03
C LYS A 40 14.92 0.52 -9.47
N ILE A 41 14.70 1.10 -10.67
CA ILE A 41 13.36 1.28 -11.23
C ILE A 41 12.66 -0.07 -11.42
N LYS A 42 13.34 -1.06 -11.98
CA LYS A 42 12.76 -2.40 -12.19
C LYS A 42 12.39 -3.08 -10.86
N ILE A 43 13.28 -3.03 -9.87
CA ILE A 43 13.04 -3.62 -8.54
C ILE A 43 11.89 -2.90 -7.84
N SER A 44 11.82 -1.57 -7.93
CA SER A 44 10.74 -0.74 -7.39
C SER A 44 9.38 -1.14 -8.00
N GLN A 45 9.31 -1.30 -9.32
CA GLN A 45 8.09 -1.75 -10.01
C GLN A 45 7.68 -3.17 -9.60
N GLU A 46 8.63 -4.11 -9.52
CA GLU A 46 8.38 -5.48 -9.06
C GLU A 46 7.84 -5.49 -7.62
N LEU A 47 8.44 -4.68 -6.74
CA LEU A 47 8.01 -4.52 -5.35
C LEU A 47 6.58 -3.98 -5.28
N GLN A 48 6.24 -2.94 -6.04
CA GLN A 48 4.89 -2.35 -6.06
C GLN A 48 3.82 -3.36 -6.49
N VAL A 49 4.12 -4.17 -7.53
CA VAL A 49 3.22 -5.22 -8.00
C VAL A 49 3.04 -6.30 -6.93
N ASN A 50 4.13 -6.82 -6.36
CA ASN A 50 4.08 -7.87 -5.35
C ASN A 50 3.37 -7.41 -4.08
N LEU A 51 3.58 -6.18 -3.64
CA LEU A 51 2.87 -5.59 -2.50
C LEU A 51 1.38 -5.44 -2.77
N SER A 52 1.01 -5.02 -3.98
CA SER A 52 -0.40 -4.89 -4.35
C SER A 52 -1.11 -6.25 -4.30
N ILE A 53 -0.48 -7.30 -4.82
CA ILE A 53 -1.01 -8.68 -4.79
C ILE A 53 -1.16 -9.16 -3.34
N LEU A 54 -0.09 -9.07 -2.54
CA LEU A 54 -0.10 -9.46 -1.13
C LEU A 54 -1.18 -8.72 -0.33
N PHE A 55 -1.36 -7.43 -0.61
CA PHE A 55 -2.39 -6.60 0.01
C PHE A 55 -3.79 -7.09 -0.35
N ILE A 56 -4.04 -7.41 -1.61
CA ILE A 56 -5.34 -7.91 -2.10
C ILE A 56 -5.66 -9.28 -1.49
N GLU A 57 -4.69 -10.21 -1.47
CA GLU A 57 -4.87 -11.56 -0.93
C GLU A 57 -5.32 -11.55 0.54
N ASN A 58 -4.87 -10.55 1.30
CA ASN A 58 -5.13 -10.45 2.73
C ASN A 58 -6.13 -9.35 3.10
N ILE A 59 -6.71 -8.67 2.09
CA ILE A 59 -7.51 -7.46 2.29
C ILE A 59 -8.73 -7.66 3.19
N GLY A 60 -9.33 -8.85 3.13
CA GLY A 60 -10.51 -9.21 3.93
C GLY A 60 -10.26 -9.11 5.44
N ASN A 61 -9.02 -9.32 5.90
CA ASN A 61 -8.67 -9.23 7.32
C ASN A 61 -8.72 -7.78 7.86
N ALA A 62 -8.68 -6.78 6.97
CA ALA A 62 -8.65 -5.36 7.31
C ALA A 62 -9.65 -4.52 6.52
N GLU A 63 -10.67 -5.14 5.93
CA GLU A 63 -11.62 -4.55 4.97
C GLU A 63 -12.12 -3.15 5.40
N LYS A 64 -12.69 -3.04 6.61
CA LYS A 64 -13.22 -1.77 7.13
C LYS A 64 -12.15 -0.69 7.34
N GLU A 65 -10.95 -1.07 7.75
CA GLU A 65 -9.82 -0.13 7.88
C GLU A 65 -9.33 0.34 6.51
N VAL A 66 -9.35 -0.54 5.52
CA VAL A 66 -8.97 -0.21 4.14
C VAL A 66 -9.94 0.79 3.54
N TYR A 67 -11.25 0.61 3.71
CA TYR A 67 -12.24 1.59 3.26
C TYR A 67 -12.05 2.95 3.92
N LYS A 68 -11.79 2.97 5.24
CA LYS A 68 -11.49 4.21 5.96
C LYS A 68 -10.21 4.88 5.46
N LEU A 69 -9.17 4.10 5.14
CA LEU A 69 -7.94 4.63 4.58
C LEU A 69 -8.22 5.30 3.23
N PHE A 70 -8.84 4.60 2.28
CA PHE A 70 -9.11 5.13 0.94
C PHE A 70 -10.10 6.30 0.96
N ALA A 71 -11.11 6.26 1.83
CA ALA A 71 -12.02 7.39 2.07
C ALA A 71 -11.22 8.64 2.45
N SER A 72 -10.31 8.51 3.42
CA SER A 72 -9.45 9.63 3.85
C SER A 72 -8.50 10.13 2.76
N LEU A 73 -8.23 9.33 1.73
CA LEU A 73 -7.26 9.58 0.67
C LEU A 73 -7.89 10.14 -0.62
N THR A 74 -9.21 9.98 -0.80
CA THR A 74 -9.91 10.25 -2.07
C THR A 74 -11.10 11.21 -1.95
N ASP A 75 -11.24 11.90 -0.82
CA ASP A 75 -12.39 12.77 -0.50
C ASP A 75 -13.75 12.05 -0.66
N LYS A 76 -13.76 10.75 -0.40
CA LYS A 76 -14.94 9.88 -0.39
C LYS A 76 -15.26 9.45 1.03
N THR A 77 -16.49 9.00 1.25
CA THR A 77 -16.88 8.27 2.45
C THR A 77 -16.46 6.81 2.39
N ALA A 78 -16.37 6.13 3.54
CA ALA A 78 -16.05 4.70 3.57
C ALA A 78 -17.12 3.86 2.84
N GLU A 79 -18.40 4.26 2.93
CA GLU A 79 -19.51 3.61 2.24
C GLU A 79 -19.42 3.75 0.72
N GLU A 80 -18.97 4.90 0.21
CA GLU A 80 -18.70 5.08 -1.22
C GLU A 80 -17.52 4.23 -1.71
N ILE A 81 -16.52 3.96 -0.85
CA ILE A 81 -15.43 3.03 -1.19
C ILE A 81 -15.92 1.59 -1.19
N GLU A 82 -16.70 1.20 -0.18
CA GLU A 82 -17.26 -0.14 -0.02
C GLU A 82 -18.16 -0.54 -1.20
N ASN A 83 -18.98 0.39 -1.69
CA ASN A 83 -19.88 0.17 -2.82
C ASN A 83 -19.27 0.56 -4.18
N MET A 84 -17.96 0.78 -4.22
CA MET A 84 -17.26 1.14 -5.45
C MET A 84 -17.20 -0.04 -6.43
N ASP A 85 -17.23 0.28 -7.73
CA ASP A 85 -16.90 -0.69 -8.77
C ASP A 85 -15.51 -1.32 -8.56
N LEU A 86 -15.40 -2.62 -8.81
CA LEU A 86 -14.21 -3.42 -8.53
C LEU A 86 -12.97 -2.88 -9.25
N ASP A 87 -13.08 -2.52 -10.54
CA ASP A 87 -11.96 -2.01 -11.32
C ASP A 87 -11.47 -0.66 -10.79
N LYS A 88 -12.41 0.19 -10.32
CA LYS A 88 -12.05 1.45 -9.68
C LYS A 88 -11.35 1.24 -8.34
N PHE A 89 -11.80 0.26 -7.55
CA PHE A 89 -11.16 -0.06 -6.28
C PHE A 89 -9.74 -0.61 -6.48
N PHE A 90 -9.53 -1.50 -7.45
CA PHE A 90 -8.19 -1.97 -7.81
C PHE A 90 -7.27 -0.83 -8.27
N LYS A 91 -7.78 0.14 -9.03
CA LYS A 91 -7.01 1.33 -9.41
C LYS A 91 -6.59 2.15 -8.18
N LEU A 92 -7.44 2.27 -7.15
CA LEU A 92 -7.04 2.96 -5.92
C LEU A 92 -5.89 2.25 -5.21
N ILE A 93 -5.89 0.91 -5.18
CA ILE A 93 -4.79 0.12 -4.63
C ILE A 93 -3.51 0.40 -5.42
N GLN A 94 -3.55 0.32 -6.74
CA GLN A 94 -2.40 0.61 -7.59
C GLN A 94 -1.89 2.05 -7.42
N GLU A 95 -2.79 3.04 -7.38
CA GLU A 95 -2.44 4.45 -7.15
C GLU A 95 -1.73 4.65 -5.80
N LEU A 96 -2.16 3.95 -4.74
CA LEU A 96 -1.52 4.02 -3.44
C LEU A 96 -0.08 3.50 -3.48
N PHE A 97 0.15 2.32 -4.04
CA PHE A 97 1.47 1.69 -4.08
C PHE A 97 2.43 2.40 -5.06
N ASN A 98 1.90 2.98 -6.15
CA ASN A 98 2.68 3.71 -7.15
C ASN A 98 2.93 5.18 -6.76
N GLN A 99 2.40 5.63 -5.62
CA GLN A 99 2.53 7.01 -5.21
C GLN A 99 4.00 7.33 -4.88
N GLU A 100 4.47 8.49 -5.33
CA GLU A 100 5.80 8.99 -4.99
C GLU A 100 6.01 9.01 -3.47
N GLY A 101 7.10 8.38 -3.01
CA GLY A 101 7.46 8.28 -1.59
C GLY A 101 6.79 7.15 -0.82
N PHE A 102 5.96 6.31 -1.45
CA PHE A 102 5.35 5.15 -0.79
C PHE A 102 6.40 4.18 -0.21
N GLU A 103 7.49 3.91 -0.93
CA GLU A 103 8.57 3.03 -0.44
C GLU A 103 9.23 3.55 0.84
N ASN A 104 9.52 4.85 0.87
CA ASN A 104 10.04 5.51 2.05
C ASN A 104 9.07 5.40 3.22
N PHE A 105 7.78 5.52 2.93
CA PHE A 105 6.73 5.36 3.94
C PHE A 105 6.64 3.92 4.45
N LEU A 106 6.66 2.93 3.56
CA LEU A 106 6.61 1.51 3.88
C LEU A 106 7.82 1.10 4.75
N SER A 107 9.02 1.53 4.38
CA SER A 107 10.23 1.25 5.16
C SER A 107 10.19 1.84 6.58
N ARG A 108 9.41 2.91 6.81
CA ARG A 108 9.18 3.49 8.14
C ARG A 108 8.07 2.76 8.91
N ALA A 109 7.05 2.25 8.21
CA ALA A 109 5.91 1.55 8.81
C ALA A 109 6.29 0.17 9.37
N LEU A 110 7.32 -0.46 8.81
CA LEU A 110 7.72 -1.84 9.09
C LEU A 110 8.89 -1.98 10.06
N LYS A 111 9.58 -0.87 10.36
CA LYS A 111 10.53 -0.79 11.48
C LYS A 111 9.79 -1.05 12.78
#